data_AF-A0A354ESL8-F1
#
_entry.id   AF-A0A354ESL8-F1
#
_cell.length_a   1.000
_cell.length_b   1.000
_cell.length_c   1.000
_cell.angle_alpha   90.00
_cell.angle_beta   90.00
_cell.angle_gamma   90.00
#
_symmetry.space_group_name_H-M   'P 1'
#
loop_
_entity.id
_entity.type
_entity.pdbx_description
1 polymer ?
#
loop_
_entity_poly.entity_id
_entity_poly.type
_entity_poly.pdbx_seq_one_letter_code
_entity_poly.pdbx_strand_id
1 'polypeptide(L)'
;MAVLETLIQYRATIAYAQSVAALNSIPTVFSASPKVREAFTRFMAAANAKPFNQGTLVERHLLIISAMIQDLGLDAQISATDVDSFYYPELLGRAHEVEQMDVIVRSRSYEPSANNDPRSIG
;
A
#
# COMPACT_ATOMS: atom_id res chain seq x y z
N MET A 1 0.39 6.23 -0.05
CA MET A 1 -0.44 5.08 0.38
C MET A 1 -1.81 5.02 -0.32
N ALA A 2 -2.39 6.15 -0.76
CA ALA A 2 -3.70 6.21 -1.43
C ALA A 2 -3.99 5.18 -2.54
N VAL A 3 -3.00 4.76 -3.34
CA VAL A 3 -3.21 3.74 -4.39
C VAL A 3 -3.53 2.37 -3.76
N LEU A 4 -2.75 1.92 -2.77
CA LEU A 4 -2.97 0.64 -2.10
C LEU A 4 -4.33 0.60 -1.41
N GLU A 5 -4.64 1.64 -0.64
CA GLU A 5 -5.92 1.77 0.08
C GLU A 5 -7.11 1.74 -0.89
N THR A 6 -7.02 2.47 -2.01
CA THR A 6 -8.07 2.50 -3.02
C THR A 6 -8.28 1.11 -3.64
N LEU A 7 -7.20 0.40 -3.99
CA LEU A 7 -7.31 -0.95 -4.55
C LEU A 7 -7.89 -1.94 -3.53
N ILE A 8 -7.52 -1.86 -2.26
CA ILE A 8 -8.11 -2.69 -1.20
C ILE A 8 -9.60 -2.36 -0.99
N GLN A 9 -9.97 -1.08 -0.98
CA GLN A 9 -11.35 -0.62 -0.82
C GLN A 9 -12.25 -1.12 -1.96
N TYR A 10 -11.76 -1.06 -3.20
CA TYR A 10 -12.52 -1.44 -4.39
C TYR A 10 -12.18 -2.86 -4.91
N ARG A 11 -11.59 -3.73 -4.08
CA ARG A 11 -11.17 -5.08 -4.49
C ARG A 11 -12.28 -5.97 -5.05
N ALA A 12 -13.53 -5.73 -4.65
CA ALA A 12 -14.72 -6.43 -5.15
C ALA A 12 -15.39 -5.72 -6.35
N THR A 13 -14.98 -4.48 -6.66
CA THR A 13 -15.59 -3.59 -7.66
C THR A 13 -14.52 -2.90 -8.52
N ILE A 14 -13.65 -3.72 -9.12
CA ILE A 14 -12.47 -3.29 -9.90
C ILE A 14 -12.81 -2.30 -11.02
N ALA A 15 -14.00 -2.41 -11.64
CA ALA A 15 -14.42 -1.54 -12.73
C ALA A 15 -14.85 -0.13 -12.28
N TYR A 16 -14.88 0.15 -10.97
CA TYR A 16 -15.25 1.48 -10.46
C TYR A 16 -14.18 2.51 -10.79
N ALA A 17 -14.58 3.74 -11.10
CA ALA A 17 -13.68 4.77 -11.64
C ALA A 17 -12.46 5.02 -10.76
N GLN A 18 -12.63 5.04 -9.44
CA GLN A 18 -11.57 5.20 -8.44
C GLN A 18 -10.57 4.04 -8.51
N SER A 19 -11.05 2.80 -8.63
CA SER A 19 -10.20 1.61 -8.76
C SER A 19 -9.41 1.64 -10.07
N VAL A 20 -10.06 1.98 -11.18
CA VAL A 20 -9.41 2.12 -12.49
C VAL A 20 -8.36 3.22 -12.47
N ALA A 21 -8.65 4.37 -11.86
CA ALA A 21 -7.69 5.45 -11.70
C ALA A 21 -6.47 5.03 -10.87
N ALA A 22 -6.70 4.32 -9.76
CA ALA A 22 -5.63 3.76 -8.95
C ALA A 22 -4.78 2.75 -9.72
N LEU A 23 -5.40 1.81 -10.45
CA LEU A 23 -4.72 0.84 -11.31
C LEU A 23 -3.84 1.52 -12.36
N ASN A 24 -4.35 2.55 -13.03
CA ASN A 24 -3.62 3.29 -14.06
C ASN A 24 -2.43 4.10 -13.50
N SER A 25 -2.42 4.39 -12.20
CA SER A 25 -1.30 5.08 -11.55
C SER A 25 -0.12 4.16 -11.20
N ILE A 26 -0.34 2.84 -11.15
CA ILE A 26 0.67 1.85 -10.72
C ILE A 26 2.00 1.96 -11.49
N PRO A 27 2.02 2.06 -12.84
CA PRO A 27 3.28 2.14 -13.58
C PRO A 27 4.15 3.33 -13.19
N THR A 28 3.53 4.44 -12.76
CA THR A 28 4.22 5.67 -12.33
C THR A 28 4.65 5.57 -10.88
N VAL A 29 3.70 5.25 -9.97
CA VAL A 29 3.94 5.24 -8.52
C VAL A 29 4.90 4.13 -8.11
N PHE A 30 4.80 2.96 -8.74
CA PHE A 30 5.65 1.79 -8.47
C PHE A 30 6.66 1.55 -9.61
N SER A 31 7.09 2.62 -10.27
CA SER A 31 8.06 2.54 -11.38
C SER A 31 9.36 1.82 -11.02
N ALA A 32 9.81 1.99 -9.76
CA ALA A 32 11.00 1.39 -9.19
C ALA A 32 10.80 -0.03 -8.61
N SER A 33 9.58 -0.57 -8.63
CA SER A 33 9.27 -1.91 -8.09
C SER A 33 9.03 -2.92 -9.23
N PRO A 34 10.03 -3.76 -9.57
CA PRO A 34 9.87 -4.76 -10.64
C PRO A 34 8.74 -5.73 -10.35
N LYS A 35 8.57 -6.14 -9.07
CA LYS A 35 7.54 -7.10 -8.65
C LYS A 35 6.12 -6.55 -8.85
N VAL A 36 5.87 -5.31 -8.44
CA VAL A 36 4.55 -4.67 -8.62
C VAL A 36 4.25 -4.46 -10.10
N ARG A 37 5.25 -4.05 -10.90
CA ARG A 37 5.09 -3.88 -12.35
C ARG A 37 4.80 -5.19 -13.07
N GLU A 38 5.44 -6.28 -12.66
CA GLU A 38 5.17 -7.61 -13.20
C GLU A 38 3.74 -8.06 -12.86
N ALA A 39 3.31 -7.89 -11.61
CA ALA A 39 1.94 -8.20 -11.20
C ALA A 39 0.90 -7.38 -12.00
N PHE A 40 1.15 -6.08 -12.19
CA PHE A 40 0.31 -5.21 -13.02
C PHE A 40 0.24 -5.67 -14.48
N THR A 41 1.37 -6.05 -15.06
CA THR A 41 1.41 -6.55 -16.44
C THR A 41 0.56 -7.82 -16.61
N ARG A 42 0.64 -8.74 -15.64
CA ARG A 42 -0.17 -9.97 -15.62
C ARG A 42 -1.67 -9.67 -15.46
N PHE A 43 -2.03 -8.67 -14.66
CA PHE A 43 -3.41 -8.19 -14.55
C PHE A 43 -3.92 -7.62 -15.87
N MET A 44 -3.14 -6.76 -16.54
CA MET A 44 -3.52 -6.21 -17.85
C MET A 44 -3.66 -7.29 -18.91
N ALA A 45 -2.82 -8.33 -18.88
CA ALA A 45 -2.98 -9.48 -19.75
C ALA A 45 -4.29 -10.25 -19.49
N ALA A 46 -4.64 -10.46 -18.22
CA ALA A 46 -5.92 -11.08 -17.85
C ALA A 46 -7.14 -10.23 -18.25
N ALA A 47 -7.06 -8.90 -18.09
CA ALA A 47 -8.12 -7.98 -18.50
C ALA A 47 -8.38 -7.98 -20.01
N ASN A 48 -7.34 -8.23 -20.81
CA ASN A 48 -7.43 -8.29 -22.27
C ASN A 48 -7.60 -9.72 -22.82
N ALA A 49 -7.67 -10.73 -21.96
CA ALA A 49 -7.78 -12.12 -22.37
C ALA A 49 -9.08 -12.41 -23.12
N LYS A 50 -8.99 -13.31 -24.11
CA LYS A 50 -10.15 -13.81 -24.87
C LYS A 50 -10.12 -15.34 -24.85
N PRO A 51 -11.11 -16.02 -24.25
CA PRO A 51 -12.28 -15.45 -23.57
C PRO A 51 -11.92 -14.74 -22.27
N PHE A 52 -12.75 -13.75 -21.90
CA PHE A 52 -12.62 -13.03 -20.64
C PHE A 52 -12.96 -13.94 -19.44
N ASN A 53 -12.15 -13.89 -18.39
CA ASN A 53 -12.39 -14.64 -17.15
C ASN A 53 -12.32 -13.70 -15.94
N GLN A 54 -13.48 -13.47 -15.31
CA GLN A 54 -13.60 -12.60 -14.15
C GLN A 54 -12.84 -13.14 -12.93
N GLY A 55 -12.85 -14.46 -12.69
CA GLY A 55 -12.14 -15.07 -11.57
C GLY A 55 -10.63 -14.85 -11.66
N THR A 56 -10.06 -15.06 -12.85
CA THR A 56 -8.64 -14.78 -13.11
C THR A 56 -8.33 -13.29 -12.95
N LEU A 57 -9.21 -12.39 -13.39
CA LEU A 57 -9.01 -10.96 -13.21
C LEU A 57 -8.93 -10.57 -11.72
N VAL A 58 -9.83 -11.11 -10.89
CA VAL A 58 -9.85 -10.89 -9.44
C VAL A 58 -8.58 -11.45 -8.79
N GLU A 59 -8.18 -12.67 -9.14
CA GLU A 59 -6.94 -13.27 -8.64
C GLU A 59 -5.72 -12.39 -8.96
N ARG A 60 -5.62 -11.89 -10.20
CA ARG A 60 -4.52 -10.99 -10.60
C ARG A 60 -4.58 -9.65 -9.87
N HIS A 61 -5.77 -9.14 -9.56
CA HIS A 61 -5.94 -7.93 -8.77
C HIS A 61 -5.42 -8.10 -7.34
N LEU A 62 -5.71 -9.22 -6.68
CA LEU A 62 -5.18 -9.53 -5.34
C LEU A 62 -3.65 -9.69 -5.35
N LEU A 63 -3.08 -10.24 -6.41
CA LEU A 63 -1.63 -10.34 -6.56
C LEU A 63 -0.94 -8.97 -6.70
N ILE A 64 -1.58 -7.97 -7.32
CA ILE A 64 -1.10 -6.59 -7.32
C ILE A 64 -1.03 -6.06 -5.89
N ILE A 65 -2.13 -6.20 -5.14
CA ILE A 65 -2.22 -5.73 -3.75
C ILE A 65 -1.14 -6.37 -2.88
N SER A 66 -0.98 -7.70 -2.98
CA SER A 66 0.07 -8.43 -2.25
C SER A 66 1.49 -7.97 -2.63
N ALA A 67 1.75 -7.72 -3.92
CA ALA A 67 3.05 -7.20 -4.35
C ALA A 67 3.31 -5.79 -3.79
N MET A 68 2.29 -4.94 -3.74
CA MET A 68 2.40 -3.58 -3.17
C MET A 68 2.62 -3.61 -1.66
N ILE A 69 1.96 -4.51 -0.93
CA ILE A 69 2.18 -4.72 0.52
C ILE A 69 3.63 -5.10 0.79
N GLN A 70 4.18 -6.04 0.02
CA GLN A 70 5.58 -6.46 0.15
C GLN A 70 6.55 -5.33 -0.19
N ASP A 71 6.29 -4.56 -1.26
CA ASP A 71 7.13 -3.44 -1.69
C ASP A 71 7.18 -2.33 -0.63
N LEU A 72 6.06 -2.11 0.08
CA LEU A 72 5.93 -1.12 1.15
C LEU A 72 6.41 -1.65 2.52
N GLY A 73 6.85 -2.90 2.64
CA GLY A 73 7.28 -3.49 3.90
C GLY A 73 6.15 -3.69 4.92
N LEU A 74 4.92 -3.86 4.45
CA LEU A 74 3.71 -4.04 5.27
C LEU A 74 3.35 -5.52 5.47
N ASP A 75 4.18 -6.44 4.98
CA ASP A 75 3.99 -7.89 5.02
C ASP A 75 3.97 -8.47 6.43
N ALA A 76 4.66 -7.83 7.38
CA ALA A 76 4.58 -8.18 8.80
C ALA A 76 3.22 -7.87 9.45
N GLN A 77 2.41 -7.01 8.82
CA GLN A 77 1.16 -6.48 9.38
C GLN A 77 -0.07 -6.92 8.59
N ILE A 78 0.11 -7.20 7.31
CA ILE A 78 -0.95 -7.56 6.37
C ILE A 78 -0.57 -8.88 5.73
N SER A 79 -1.19 -9.96 6.18
CA SER A 79 -1.00 -11.27 5.55
C SER A 79 -1.82 -11.38 4.26
N ALA A 80 -1.39 -12.26 3.36
CA ALA A 80 -2.16 -12.58 2.16
C ALA A 80 -3.58 -13.09 2.51
N THR A 81 -3.71 -13.78 3.65
CA THR A 81 -5.00 -14.22 4.18
C THR A 81 -5.89 -13.05 4.60
N ASP A 82 -5.33 -11.92 5.06
CA ASP A 82 -6.12 -10.72 5.39
C ASP A 82 -6.58 -9.96 4.13
N VAL A 83 -5.84 -10.09 3.02
CA VAL A 83 -6.23 -9.54 1.73
C VAL A 83 -7.38 -10.35 1.11
N ASP A 84 -7.39 -11.66 1.34
CA ASP A 84 -8.36 -12.62 0.81
C ASP A 84 -9.60 -12.79 1.72
N SER A 85 -9.39 -12.76 3.05
CA SER A 85 -10.45 -12.83 4.07
C SER A 85 -11.04 -11.45 4.30
N PHE A 86 -12.33 -11.32 4.01
CA PHE A 86 -13.14 -10.12 4.22
C PHE A 86 -13.09 -9.56 5.67
N TYR A 87 -12.10 -8.73 6.05
CA TYR A 87 -12.11 -7.92 7.28
C TYR A 87 -11.44 -6.54 7.06
N TYR A 88 -12.19 -5.65 6.41
CA TYR A 88 -11.82 -4.26 6.12
C TYR A 88 -11.55 -3.35 7.35
N PRO A 89 -12.23 -3.48 8.51
CA PRO A 89 -12.03 -2.55 9.62
C PRO A 89 -10.67 -2.69 10.32
N GLU A 90 -10.19 -3.91 10.53
CA GLU A 90 -8.97 -4.15 11.30
C GLU A 90 -7.69 -3.87 10.49
N LEU A 91 -7.73 -4.09 9.17
CA LEU A 91 -6.58 -3.81 8.30
C LEU A 91 -6.28 -2.31 8.19
N LEU A 92 -7.33 -1.48 8.04
CA LEU A 92 -7.21 -0.02 8.02
C LEU A 92 -6.78 0.54 9.38
N GLY A 93 -7.30 -0.03 10.48
CA GLY A 93 -6.86 0.33 11.83
C GLY A 93 -5.35 0.10 12.01
N ARG A 94 -4.86 -1.08 11.62
CA ARG A 94 -3.43 -1.42 11.74
C ARG A 94 -2.52 -0.57 10.85
N ALA A 95 -2.92 -0.31 9.59
CA ALA A 95 -2.15 0.54 8.69
C ALA A 95 -2.04 2.00 9.20
N HIS A 96 -3.13 2.55 9.74
CA HIS A 96 -3.12 3.87 10.37
C HIS A 96 -2.27 3.92 11.65
N GLU A 97 -2.29 2.87 12.48
CA GLU A 97 -1.48 2.81 13.70
C GLU A 97 0.02 2.86 13.39
N VAL A 98 0.45 2.21 12.31
CA VAL A 98 1.86 2.24 11.88
C VAL A 98 2.27 3.58 11.29
N GLU A 99 1.40 4.25 10.53
CA GLU A 99 1.65 5.61 10.05
C GLU A 99 1.81 6.59 11.23
N GLN A 100 1.03 6.42 12.30
CA GLN A 100 1.18 7.26 13.50
C GLN A 100 2.45 6.93 14.30
N MET A 101 2.88 5.66 14.37
CA MET A 101 4.14 5.29 15.02
C MET A 101 5.37 5.87 14.31
N ASP A 102 5.39 5.90 12.98
CA ASP A 102 6.49 6.50 12.21
C ASP A 102 6.60 8.02 12.42
N VAL A 103 5.46 8.71 12.60
CA VAL A 103 5.44 10.15 12.94
C VAL A 103 5.96 10.39 14.36
N ILE A 104 5.60 9.55 15.33
CA ILE A 104 6.03 9.69 16.73
C ILE A 104 7.53 9.39 16.89
N VAL A 105 8.06 8.38 16.20
CA VAL A 105 9.50 8.04 16.24
C VAL A 105 10.35 9.15 15.60
N ARG A 106 9.87 9.77 14.51
CA ARG A 106 10.53 10.92 13.88
C ARG A 106 10.50 12.18 14.75
N SER A 107 9.41 12.41 15.48
CA SER A 107 9.30 13.56 16.39
C SER A 107 10.05 13.38 17.71
N ARG A 108 10.34 12.15 18.15
CA ARG A 108 11.27 11.87 19.27
C ARG A 108 12.75 11.97 18.91
N SER A 109 13.10 11.87 17.64
CA SER A 109 14.50 11.99 17.17
C SER A 109 14.95 13.44 16.97
N TYR A 110 14.07 14.40 17.25
CA TYR A 110 14.35 15.84 17.19
C TYR A 110 14.11 16.48 18.56
N GLU A 111 14.88 16.07 19.58
CA GLU A 111 15.20 16.97 20.68
C GLU A 111 16.47 17.73 20.27
N PRO A 112 16.39 19.04 19.93
CA PRO A 112 17.60 19.83 19.88
C PRO A 112 18.16 19.86 21.29
N SER A 113 19.37 19.33 21.45
CA SER A 113 20.21 19.47 22.65
C SER A 113 20.35 20.96 23.00
N ALA A 114 19.41 21.49 23.77
CA ALA A 114 19.52 22.79 24.41
C ALA A 114 20.34 22.59 25.69
N ASN A 115 21.66 22.48 25.55
CA ASN A 115 22.54 22.73 26.68
C ASN A 115 23.91 23.25 26.21
N ASN A 116 24.13 24.55 26.41
CA ASN A 116 25.30 25.13 27.08
C ASN A 116 25.49 26.57 26.62
N ASP A 117 24.96 27.53 27.39
CA ASP A 117 25.48 28.90 27.38
C ASP A 117 26.23 29.16 28.71
N PRO A 118 27.58 29.21 28.71
CA PRO A 118 28.39 29.29 29.93
C PRO A 118 28.60 30.73 30.41
N ARG A 119 27.56 31.57 30.46
CA ARG A 119 27.67 32.96 30.95
C ARG A 119 26.61 33.31 31.97
N SER A 120 26.78 32.79 33.18
CA SER A 120 26.24 33.40 34.39
C SER A 120 27.28 33.29 35.52
N ILE A 121 28.29 34.18 35.44
CA ILE A 121 29.09 34.60 36.59
C ILE A 121 29.40 36.08 36.37
N GLY A 122 28.94 36.93 37.30
CA GLY A 122 29.26 38.36 37.36
C GLY A 122 28.06 39.23 37.66
#